data_AF-A0A7S3CU96-F1
#
_entry.id   AF-A0A7S3CU96-F1
#
_cell.length_a   1.000
_cell.length_b   1.000
_cell.length_c   1.000
_cell.angle_alpha   90.00
_cell.angle_beta   90.00
_cell.angle_gamma   90.00
#
_symmetry.space_group_name_H-M   'P 1'
#
loop_
_entity.id
_entity.type
_entity.pdbx_description
1 polymer ?
#
loop_
_entity_poly.entity_id
_entity_poly.type
_entity_poly.pdbx_seq_one_letter_code
_entity_poly.pdbx_strand_id
1 'polypeptide(L)'
;MIEPEDMFGRRMVDNLRDRGCELLGIFDCPSLQSQHDRMQKSLEEAKKEDQSVHVEAITMEQLYREKLNPQEKVRIERIEMFDEFEEWTLLQAHYCLVFGKKFKSDFPIDKVTI
;
A
#
# COMPACT_ATOMS: atom_id res chain seq x y z
N MET A 1 -4.15 -4.28 4.04
CA MET A 1 -5.17 -4.71 3.06
C MET A 1 -6.10 -3.54 2.84
N ILE A 2 -6.60 -3.39 1.62
CA ILE A 2 -7.61 -2.41 1.19
C ILE A 2 -8.72 -3.14 0.40
N GLU A 3 -9.79 -2.43 0.09
CA GLU A 3 -11.02 -2.87 -0.57
C GLU A 3 -11.66 -4.12 0.08
N PRO A 4 -11.88 -4.15 1.41
CA PRO A 4 -12.38 -5.33 2.11
C PRO A 4 -13.85 -5.67 1.77
N GLU A 5 -14.57 -4.75 1.13
CA GLU A 5 -15.99 -4.89 0.85
C GLU A 5 -16.31 -5.41 -0.55
N ASP A 6 -15.32 -5.52 -1.43
CA ASP A 6 -15.53 -6.14 -2.75
C ASP A 6 -15.62 -7.67 -2.63
N MET A 7 -15.93 -8.36 -3.74
CA MET A 7 -16.10 -9.81 -3.75
C MET A 7 -14.83 -10.57 -3.32
N PHE A 8 -13.65 -10.10 -3.72
CA PHE A 8 -12.37 -10.73 -3.40
C PHE A 8 -11.94 -10.38 -1.97
N GLY A 9 -12.04 -9.11 -1.59
CA GLY A 9 -11.75 -8.61 -0.26
C GLY A 9 -12.57 -9.30 0.83
N ARG A 10 -13.88 -9.51 0.60
CA ARG A 10 -14.72 -10.28 1.55
C ARG A 10 -14.19 -11.69 1.76
N ARG A 11 -13.81 -12.38 0.68
CA ARG A 11 -13.23 -13.74 0.76
C ARG A 11 -11.92 -13.74 1.52
N MET A 12 -11.06 -12.74 1.32
CA MET A 12 -9.82 -12.61 2.08
C MET A 12 -10.09 -12.40 3.58
N VAL A 13 -11.02 -11.51 3.94
CA VAL A 13 -11.38 -11.24 5.34
C VAL A 13 -11.95 -12.50 6.00
N ASP A 14 -12.87 -13.19 5.35
CA ASP A 14 -13.45 -14.44 5.87
C ASP A 14 -12.38 -15.52 6.02
N ASN A 15 -11.51 -15.70 5.02
CA ASN A 15 -10.40 -16.66 5.09
C ASN A 15 -9.47 -16.42 6.28
N LEU A 16 -9.19 -15.15 6.61
CA LEU A 16 -8.37 -14.79 7.76
C LEU A 16 -9.11 -15.00 9.08
N ARG A 17 -10.40 -14.64 9.14
CA ARG A 17 -11.27 -14.88 10.30
C ARG A 17 -11.37 -16.37 10.64
N ASP A 18 -11.56 -17.23 9.63
CA ASP A 18 -11.67 -18.69 9.80
C ASP A 18 -10.38 -19.31 10.38
N ARG A 19 -9.24 -18.64 10.22
CA ARG A 19 -7.94 -19.02 10.80
C ARG A 19 -7.70 -18.42 12.20
N GLY A 20 -8.68 -17.70 12.75
CA GLY A 20 -8.55 -16.98 14.02
C GLY A 20 -7.75 -15.68 13.94
N CYS A 21 -7.53 -15.15 12.73
CA CYS A 21 -6.72 -13.96 12.45
C CYS A 21 -7.59 -12.78 12.00
N GLU A 22 -8.50 -12.30 12.85
CA GLU A 22 -9.42 -11.23 12.47
C GLU A 22 -8.71 -9.87 12.29
N LEU A 23 -9.04 -9.16 11.21
CA LEU A 23 -8.49 -7.85 10.91
C LEU A 23 -9.35 -6.75 11.54
N LEU A 24 -9.13 -6.47 12.83
CA LEU A 24 -9.99 -5.58 13.63
C LEU A 24 -10.15 -4.16 13.07
N GLY A 25 -9.11 -3.61 12.42
CA GLY A 25 -9.12 -2.24 11.88
C GLY A 25 -9.35 -2.15 10.37
N ILE A 26 -9.78 -3.23 9.72
CA ILE A 26 -9.86 -3.26 8.24
C ILE A 26 -10.92 -2.30 7.68
N PHE A 27 -12.02 -2.09 8.42
CA PHE A 27 -13.12 -1.23 7.99
C PHE A 27 -12.91 0.25 8.36
N ASP A 28 -11.95 0.57 9.23
CA ASP A 28 -11.63 1.97 9.57
C ASP A 28 -10.83 2.66 8.46
N CYS A 29 -10.05 1.89 7.70
CA CYS A 29 -9.25 2.37 6.58
C CYS A 29 -9.38 1.43 5.37
N PRO A 30 -10.57 1.40 4.75
CA PRO A 30 -10.90 0.39 3.75
C PRO A 30 -10.20 0.64 2.40
N SER A 31 -9.87 1.87 2.03
CA SER A 31 -9.33 2.21 0.70
C SER A 31 -7.90 2.73 0.73
N LEU A 32 -7.23 2.77 -0.43
CA LEU A 32 -5.91 3.39 -0.57
C LEU A 32 -5.89 4.83 -0.03
N GLN A 33 -6.92 5.61 -0.35
CA GLN A 33 -7.07 6.98 0.12
C GLN A 33 -7.23 7.05 1.64
N SER A 34 -8.02 6.17 2.24
CA SER A 34 -8.19 6.17 3.71
C SER A 34 -6.88 5.80 4.45
N GLN A 35 -6.06 4.94 3.85
CA GLN A 35 -4.73 4.60 4.38
C GLN A 35 -3.76 5.78 4.29
N HIS A 36 -3.81 6.51 3.17
CA HIS A 36 -3.11 7.78 2.99
C HIS A 36 -3.54 8.79 4.05
N ASP A 37 -4.84 9.05 4.19
CA ASP A 37 -5.38 10.06 5.09
C ASP A 37 -5.09 9.74 6.55
N ARG A 38 -5.13 8.46 6.94
CA ARG A 38 -4.71 8.00 8.27
C ARG A 38 -3.25 8.39 8.54
N MET A 39 -2.35 8.12 7.61
CA MET A 39 -0.93 8.45 7.75
C MET A 39 -0.72 9.97 7.77
N GLN A 40 -1.36 10.70 6.85
CA GLN A 40 -1.28 12.16 6.78
C GLN A 40 -1.72 12.78 8.10
N LYS A 41 -2.89 12.40 8.61
CA LYS A 41 -3.41 12.88 9.89
C LYS A 41 -2.45 12.60 11.03
N SER A 42 -1.95 11.37 11.14
CA SER A 42 -1.02 10.98 12.21
C SER A 42 0.28 11.78 12.17
N LEU A 43 0.82 12.05 10.98
CA LEU A 43 2.05 12.83 10.82
C LEU A 43 1.83 14.32 11.06
N GLU A 44 0.68 14.86 10.63
CA GLU A 44 0.26 16.24 10.88
C GLU A 44 0.12 16.53 12.38
N GLU A 45 -0.52 15.62 13.13
CA GLU A 45 -0.64 15.72 14.59
C GLU A 45 0.73 15.65 15.29
N ALA A 46 1.70 14.96 14.68
CA ALA A 46 3.03 14.73 15.24
C ALA A 46 4.13 15.69 14.72
N LYS A 47 3.80 16.67 13.86
CA LYS A 47 4.79 17.58 13.26
C LYS A 47 5.12 18.74 14.19
N LYS A 48 6.33 19.29 14.03
CA LYS A 48 6.74 20.57 14.66
C LYS A 48 6.42 21.75 13.73
N GLU A 49 6.40 22.96 14.26
CA GLU A 49 6.11 24.18 13.49
C GLU A 49 7.02 24.39 12.27
N ASP A 50 8.30 23.97 12.32
CA ASP A 50 9.26 24.09 11.20
C ASP A 50 9.19 22.93 10.19
N GLN A 51 8.23 22.01 10.36
CA GLN A 51 8.14 20.77 9.59
C GLN A 51 6.93 20.73 8.67
N SER A 52 7.17 20.20 7.49
CA SER A 52 6.16 19.79 6.53
C SER A 52 6.02 18.27 6.52
N VAL A 53 4.84 17.80 6.09
CA VAL A 53 4.49 16.38 5.96
C VAL A 53 4.28 16.07 4.49
N HIS A 54 4.71 14.88 4.07
CA HIS A 54 4.42 14.34 2.76
C HIS A 54 4.10 12.87 2.90
N VAL A 55 3.03 12.44 2.24
CA VAL A 55 2.57 11.05 2.26
C VAL A 55 2.31 10.61 0.82
N GLU A 56 2.71 9.38 0.54
CA GLU A 56 2.46 8.69 -0.72
C GLU A 56 1.81 7.35 -0.41
N ALA A 57 0.86 6.95 -1.25
CA ALA A 57 0.21 5.67 -1.17
C ALA A 57 0.08 5.09 -2.58
N ILE A 58 0.42 3.81 -2.73
CA ILE A 58 0.34 3.07 -3.99
C ILE A 58 -0.17 1.66 -3.72
N THR A 59 -0.91 1.05 -4.65
CA THR A 59 -1.22 -0.38 -4.55
C THR A 59 0.01 -1.22 -4.91
N MET A 60 0.08 -2.46 -4.45
CA MET A 60 1.18 -3.36 -4.84
C MET A 60 1.13 -3.69 -6.33
N GLU A 61 -0.06 -3.65 -6.92
CA GLU A 61 -0.30 -3.81 -8.35
C GLU A 61 0.34 -2.66 -9.15
N GLN A 62 0.05 -1.41 -8.76
CA GLN A 62 0.64 -0.21 -9.38
C GLN A 62 2.15 -0.18 -9.18
N LEU A 63 2.64 -0.53 -7.99
CA LEU A 63 4.08 -0.59 -7.70
C LEU A 63 4.80 -1.57 -8.63
N TYR A 64 4.24 -2.77 -8.83
CA TYR A 64 4.84 -3.75 -9.72
C TYR A 64 4.79 -3.34 -11.20
N ARG A 65 3.71 -2.68 -11.63
CA ARG A 65 3.53 -2.27 -13.03
C ARG A 65 4.34 -1.04 -13.41
N GLU A 66 4.40 -0.05 -12.52
CA GLU A 66 4.86 1.30 -12.84
C GLU A 66 6.22 1.65 -12.23
N LYS A 67 6.58 1.06 -11.08
CA LYS A 67 7.75 1.47 -10.29
C LYS A 67 8.90 0.47 -10.31
N LEU A 68 8.60 -0.82 -10.51
CA LEU A 68 9.64 -1.85 -10.51
C LEU A 68 10.55 -1.73 -11.73
N ASN A 69 11.87 -1.78 -11.52
CA ASN A 69 12.84 -1.81 -12.61
C ASN A 69 12.53 -3.00 -13.54
N PRO A 70 12.39 -2.79 -14.87
CA PRO A 70 12.09 -3.87 -15.82
C PRO A 70 13.07 -5.05 -15.75
N GLN A 71 14.34 -4.80 -15.44
CA GLN A 71 15.36 -5.85 -15.29
C GLN A 71 15.09 -6.73 -14.06
N GLU A 72 14.69 -6.11 -12.95
CA GLU A 72 14.33 -6.83 -11.73
C GLU A 72 13.04 -7.62 -11.93
N LYS A 73 12.05 -7.04 -12.63
CA LYS A 73 10.81 -7.74 -12.99
C LYS A 73 11.10 -9.03 -13.76
N VAL A 74 11.88 -8.94 -14.84
CA VAL A 74 12.30 -10.12 -15.63
C VAL A 74 13.11 -11.11 -14.80
N ARG A 75 13.98 -10.63 -13.90
CA ARG A 75 14.77 -11.50 -13.02
C ARG A 75 13.87 -12.30 -12.08
N ILE A 76 12.84 -11.65 -11.50
CA ILE A 76 11.90 -12.27 -10.56
C ILE A 76 10.96 -13.24 -11.27
N GLU A 77 10.38 -12.85 -12.41
CA GLU A 77 9.48 -13.70 -13.22
C GLU A 77 10.16 -14.98 -13.77
N ARG A 78 11.49 -15.09 -13.69
CA ARG A 78 12.26 -16.29 -14.07
C ARG A 78 12.48 -17.28 -12.93
N ILE A 79 12.16 -16.92 -11.69
CA ILE A 79 12.39 -17.79 -10.53
C ILE A 79 11.47 -19.01 -10.60
N GLU A 80 10.21 -18.79 -10.98
CA GLU A 80 9.20 -19.84 -11.14
C GLU A 80 8.33 -19.54 -12.36
N MET A 81 7.84 -20.59 -13.02
CA MET A 81 6.86 -20.43 -14.09
C MET A 81 5.54 -20.01 -13.46
N PHE A 82 4.99 -18.88 -13.91
CA PHE A 82 3.79 -18.28 -13.34
C PHE A 82 2.76 -18.03 -14.44
N ASP A 83 1.56 -18.60 -14.30
CA ASP A 83 0.46 -18.51 -15.27
C ASP A 83 -0.81 -17.82 -14.72
N GLU A 84 -0.94 -17.68 -13.39
CA GLU A 84 -2.09 -17.07 -12.69
C GLU A 84 -2.00 -15.52 -12.57
N PHE A 85 -1.79 -14.81 -13.69
CA PHE A 85 -1.61 -13.35 -13.67
C PHE A 85 -2.85 -12.56 -13.22
N GLU A 86 -4.04 -13.11 -13.45
CA GLU A 86 -5.31 -12.46 -13.08
C GLU A 86 -5.51 -12.48 -11.57
N GLU A 87 -5.36 -13.65 -10.94
CA GLU A 87 -5.40 -13.83 -9.49
C GLU A 87 -4.33 -13.02 -8.78
N TRP A 88 -3.12 -12.98 -9.35
CA TRP A 88 -2.03 -12.17 -8.83
C TRP A 88 -2.34 -10.68 -8.89
N THR A 89 -2.92 -10.20 -9.99
CA THR A 89 -3.34 -8.80 -10.12
C THR A 89 -4.42 -8.46 -9.08
N LEU A 90 -5.42 -9.34 -8.90
CA LEU A 90 -6.45 -9.18 -7.87
C LEU A 90 -5.84 -9.12 -6.48
N LEU A 91 -4.95 -10.06 -6.14
CA LEU A 91 -4.27 -10.09 -4.85
C LEU A 91 -3.51 -8.79 -4.60
N GLN A 92 -2.69 -8.35 -5.57
CA GLN A 92 -1.84 -7.18 -5.44
C GLN A 92 -2.63 -5.86 -5.38
N ALA A 93 -3.82 -5.80 -5.98
CA ALA A 93 -4.70 -4.63 -5.87
C ALA A 93 -5.26 -4.45 -4.44
N HIS A 94 -5.31 -5.51 -3.64
CA HIS A 94 -5.82 -5.49 -2.26
C HIS A 94 -4.74 -5.20 -1.21
N TYR A 95 -3.48 -5.02 -1.62
CA TYR A 95 -2.40 -4.56 -0.76
C TYR A 95 -1.91 -3.19 -1.20
N CYS A 96 -1.49 -2.38 -0.23
CA CYS A 96 -0.95 -1.05 -0.47
C CYS A 96 0.34 -0.84 0.30
N LEU A 97 1.23 -0.03 -0.27
CA LEU A 97 2.36 0.57 0.39
C LEU A 97 2.02 2.03 0.67
N VAL A 98 2.14 2.44 1.94
CA VAL A 98 2.01 3.85 2.34
C VAL A 98 3.32 4.29 2.97
N PHE A 99 3.86 5.37 2.44
CA PHE A 99 5.09 5.98 2.92
C PHE A 99 4.80 7.40 3.36
N GLY A 100 5.27 7.78 4.54
CA GLY A 100 5.08 9.12 5.07
C GLY A 100 6.35 9.65 5.71
N LYS A 101 6.63 10.95 5.50
CA LYS A 101 7.82 11.61 6.05
C LYS A 101 7.51 12.99 6.58
N LYS A 102 8.21 13.34 7.66
CA LYS A 102 8.31 14.70 8.20
C LYS A 102 9.67 15.26 7.84
N PHE A 103 9.71 16.49 7.34
CA PHE A 103 10.95 17.12 6.88
C PHE A 103 10.88 18.61 7.21
N LYS A 104 12.05 19.25 7.37
CA LYS A 104 12.11 20.71 7.48
C LYS A 104 11.59 21.33 6.18
N SER A 105 10.84 22.40 6.26
CA SER A 105 10.22 23.03 5.08
C SER A 105 11.20 23.39 3.95
N ASP A 106 12.47 23.62 4.27
CA ASP A 106 13.51 23.95 3.29
C ASP A 106 14.17 22.71 2.62
N PHE A 107 13.74 21.49 2.94
CA PHE A 107 14.33 20.25 2.42
C PHE A 107 13.71 19.83 1.07
N PRO A 108 14.52 19.53 0.04
CA PRO A 108 14.02 19.09 -1.26
C PRO A 108 13.42 17.68 -1.19
N ILE A 109 12.10 17.62 -1.27
CA ILE A 109 11.27 16.41 -1.11
C ILE A 109 11.59 15.31 -2.13
N ASP A 110 12.03 15.68 -3.33
CA ASP A 110 12.10 14.83 -4.53
C ASP A 110 13.08 13.64 -4.42
N LYS A 111 13.90 13.60 -3.36
CA LYS A 111 14.96 12.58 -3.21
C LYS A 111 14.50 11.26 -2.57
N VAL A 112 13.30 11.21 -1.99
CA VAL A 112 12.79 10.00 -1.31
C VAL A 112 11.29 9.87 -1.56
N THR A 113 10.92 9.18 -2.63
CA THR A 113 9.53 8.88 -3.01
C THR A 113 9.37 7.36 -3.15
N ILE A 114 8.13 6.89 -3.29
CA ILE A 114 7.84 5.53 -3.76
C ILE A 114 8.16 5.40 -5.26
#